data_AF-C6BFQ7-F1
#
_entry.id   AF-C6BFQ7-F1
#
_cell.length_a   1.000
_cell.length_b   1.000
_cell.length_c   1.000
_cell.angle_alpha   90.00
_cell.angle_beta   90.00
_cell.angle_gamma   90.00
#
_symmetry.space_group_name_H-M   'P 1'
#
loop_
_entity.id
_entity.type
_entity.pdbx_description
1 polymer ?
#
loop_
_entity_poly.entity_id
_entity_poly.type
_entity_poly.pdbx_seq_one_letter_code
_entity_poly.pdbx_strand_id
1 'polypeptide(L)'
;MKPRYLLALLIAPVIAHAQLNIPGLLQNATSAARQSMQEQQEQQVFNDMETQKAQRHQQLEQERAEEKARNVQRAREREQARAEEKREAMANNPRCKGKDENCRHYLEYHVTCSNCTKDDLDVLEGGWRRNQAKQGQLQREQQQKKELWARMSAICPEVSNENINAGERFVICRNRGVAESDLVASYDQAPMAIQAVLIKTIQIIYAYNVRNPKKGNEILIWAHNCARGVCGPSPL
;
A
#
# COMPACT_ATOMS: atom_id res chain seq x y z
N MET A 1 -48.11 -13.07 16.29
CA MET A 1 -49.02 -12.05 16.84
C MET A 1 -48.30 -10.70 16.86
N LYS A 2 -48.84 -9.69 16.17
CA LYS A 2 -48.63 -8.24 16.42
C LYS A 2 -49.18 -7.87 17.82
N PRO A 3 -49.16 -6.61 18.29
CA PRO A 3 -48.17 -5.51 18.25
C PRO A 3 -47.97 -4.91 19.68
N ARG A 4 -47.24 -3.80 19.83
CA ARG A 4 -47.65 -2.71 20.76
C ARG A 4 -46.94 -1.39 20.47
N TYR A 5 -47.77 -0.36 20.47
CA TYR A 5 -47.59 1.06 20.15
C TYR A 5 -47.05 1.88 21.33
N LEU A 6 -46.93 3.20 21.10
CA LEU A 6 -46.96 4.36 22.02
C LEU A 6 -45.55 4.99 22.21
N LEU A 7 -45.35 6.31 22.24
CA LEU A 7 -46.23 7.49 22.22
C LEU A 7 -45.39 8.73 21.84
N ALA A 8 -46.10 9.80 21.47
CA ALA A 8 -45.67 11.12 21.02
C ALA A 8 -44.84 11.96 22.01
N LEU A 9 -44.21 13.02 21.49
CA LEU A 9 -44.38 14.39 22.04
C LEU A 9 -43.96 15.48 21.04
N LEU A 10 -44.97 16.24 20.60
CA LEU A 10 -44.91 17.53 19.91
C LEU A 10 -44.66 18.63 20.94
N ILE A 11 -43.71 19.53 20.68
CA ILE A 11 -43.61 20.82 21.39
C ILE A 11 -43.52 21.91 20.32
N ALA A 12 -44.58 22.71 20.20
CA ALA A 12 -44.60 23.95 19.46
C ALA A 12 -44.51 25.12 20.47
N PRO A 13 -43.65 26.13 20.24
CA PRO A 13 -43.71 27.36 21.02
C PRO A 13 -44.68 28.36 20.38
N VAL A 14 -45.64 28.80 21.20
CA VAL A 14 -46.51 29.96 21.02
C VAL A 14 -45.70 31.21 21.36
N ILE A 15 -45.63 32.20 20.46
CA ILE A 15 -45.15 33.54 20.79
C ILE A 15 -46.27 34.55 20.52
N ALA A 16 -46.85 35.01 21.63
CA ALA A 16 -47.80 36.12 21.70
C ALA A 16 -47.08 37.44 21.37
N HIS A 17 -47.68 38.24 20.49
CA HIS A 17 -47.21 39.60 20.19
C HIS A 17 -48.09 40.60 20.96
N ALA A 18 -47.56 41.18 22.03
CA ALA A 18 -48.16 42.33 22.68
C ALA A 18 -47.77 43.61 21.91
N GLN A 19 -48.75 44.26 21.28
CA GLN A 19 -48.58 45.58 20.69
C GLN A 19 -48.84 46.64 21.76
N LEU A 20 -47.80 47.37 22.15
CA LEU A 20 -47.90 48.61 22.92
C LEU A 20 -47.66 49.78 21.97
N ASN A 21 -48.74 50.49 21.65
CA ASN A 21 -48.76 51.72 20.89
C ASN A 21 -48.60 52.90 21.86
N ILE A 22 -47.45 53.58 21.82
CA ILE A 22 -47.22 54.85 22.53
C ILE A 22 -46.86 55.90 21.47
N PRO A 23 -47.73 56.88 21.19
CA PRO A 23 -47.41 57.96 20.29
C PRO A 23 -46.77 59.14 21.04
N GLY A 24 -45.60 59.56 20.55
CA GLY A 24 -45.08 60.90 20.80
C GLY A 24 -43.85 60.97 21.70
N LEU A 25 -42.92 61.83 21.28
CA LEU A 25 -41.69 62.25 21.96
C LEU A 25 -40.48 61.31 21.81
N LEU A 26 -39.73 61.48 20.72
CA LEU A 26 -38.41 62.13 20.73
C LEU A 26 -37.70 61.84 19.40
N GLN A 27 -37.81 62.81 18.50
CA GLN A 27 -36.93 62.98 17.35
C GLN A 27 -35.53 63.34 17.90
N ASN A 28 -34.64 62.35 18.10
CA ASN A 28 -33.16 62.50 18.14
C ASN A 28 -32.41 61.22 18.63
N ALA A 29 -32.80 60.03 18.18
CA ALA A 29 -32.01 58.80 18.42
C ALA A 29 -32.00 57.81 17.23
N THR A 30 -32.57 58.19 16.09
CA THR A 30 -32.75 57.33 14.91
C THR A 30 -31.46 56.98 14.17
N SER A 31 -30.35 57.66 14.49
CA SER A 31 -29.06 57.45 13.84
C SER A 31 -28.23 56.33 14.48
N ALA A 32 -28.33 56.15 15.81
CA ALA A 32 -27.57 55.13 16.54
C ALA A 32 -28.25 53.75 16.52
N ALA A 33 -29.59 53.70 16.55
CA ALA A 33 -30.35 52.44 16.48
C ALA A 33 -30.35 51.79 15.08
N ARG A 34 -30.07 52.55 14.02
CA ARG A 34 -29.92 52.01 12.66
C ARG A 34 -28.58 51.30 12.47
N GLN A 35 -27.50 51.77 13.09
CA GLN A 35 -26.19 51.11 13.02
C GLN A 35 -26.18 49.79 13.80
N SER A 36 -26.80 49.73 14.99
CA SER A 36 -26.84 48.48 15.77
C SER A 36 -27.77 47.41 15.15
N MET A 37 -28.86 47.80 14.47
CA MET A 37 -29.68 46.85 13.72
C MET A 37 -28.96 46.30 12.49
N GLN A 38 -28.10 47.09 11.83
CA GLN A 38 -27.35 46.64 10.67
C GLN A 38 -26.26 45.62 11.06
N GLU A 39 -25.56 45.83 12.17
CA GLU A 39 -24.58 44.87 12.72
C GLU A 39 -25.24 43.57 13.23
N GLN A 40 -26.44 43.64 13.84
CA GLN A 40 -27.20 42.44 14.21
C GLN A 40 -27.69 41.66 12.98
N GLN A 41 -28.12 42.35 11.92
CA GLN A 41 -28.60 41.71 10.70
C GLN A 41 -27.45 41.04 9.93
N GLU A 42 -26.26 41.64 9.90
CA GLU A 42 -25.06 41.02 9.31
C GLU A 42 -24.59 39.78 10.09
N GLN A 43 -24.62 39.80 11.44
CA GLN A 43 -24.33 38.60 12.24
C GLN A 43 -25.36 37.48 12.06
N GLN A 44 -26.64 37.83 11.92
CA GLN A 44 -27.70 36.84 11.72
C GLN A 44 -27.60 36.18 10.34
N VAL A 45 -27.30 36.95 9.29
CA VAL A 45 -27.04 36.43 7.94
C VAL A 45 -25.78 35.57 7.90
N PHE A 46 -24.73 35.93 8.65
CA PHE A 46 -23.51 35.13 8.76
C PHE A 46 -23.77 33.77 9.45
N ASN A 47 -24.53 33.77 10.56
CA ASN A 47 -24.91 32.55 11.28
C ASN A 47 -25.82 31.64 10.44
N ASP A 48 -26.76 32.21 9.68
CA ASP A 48 -27.64 31.43 8.79
C ASP A 48 -26.84 30.82 7.62
N MET A 49 -25.86 31.54 7.07
CA MET A 49 -25.00 31.05 6.01
C MET A 49 -24.10 29.90 6.48
N GLU A 50 -23.54 30.00 7.70
CA GLU A 50 -22.70 28.96 8.28
C GLU A 50 -23.51 27.69 8.58
N THR A 51 -24.73 27.86 9.09
CA THR A 51 -25.67 26.75 9.35
C THR A 51 -26.08 26.06 8.04
N GLN A 52 -26.37 26.84 6.99
CA GLN A 52 -26.73 26.29 5.68
C GLN A 52 -25.55 25.56 5.00
N LYS A 53 -24.32 26.05 5.21
CA LYS A 53 -23.10 25.39 4.73
C LYS A 53 -22.86 24.07 5.45
N ALA A 54 -23.06 24.02 6.76
CA ALA A 54 -22.94 22.79 7.55
C ALA A 54 -23.98 21.73 7.14
N GLN A 55 -25.24 22.12 6.93
CA GLN A 55 -26.29 21.22 6.45
C GLN A 55 -25.98 20.66 5.05
N ARG A 56 -25.51 21.51 4.13
CA ARG A 56 -25.13 21.07 2.77
C ARG A 56 -23.93 20.12 2.81
N HIS A 57 -22.99 20.33 3.73
CA HIS A 57 -21.86 19.43 3.91
C HIS A 57 -22.31 18.05 4.39
N GLN A 58 -23.20 17.99 5.39
CA GLN A 58 -23.76 16.73 5.87
C GLN A 58 -24.54 15.96 4.79
N GLN A 59 -25.32 16.66 3.96
CA GLN A 59 -26.02 16.02 2.82
C GLN A 59 -25.04 15.42 1.81
N LEU A 60 -23.99 16.17 1.43
CA LEU A 60 -22.96 15.69 0.50
C LEU A 60 -22.15 14.50 1.05
N GLU A 61 -21.98 14.41 2.37
CA GLU A 61 -21.36 13.26 3.01
C GLU A 61 -22.26 12.02 2.99
N GLN A 62 -23.57 12.20 3.25
CA GLN A 62 -24.54 11.11 3.13
C GLN A 62 -24.66 10.58 1.70
N GLU A 63 -24.74 11.45 0.70
CA GLU A 63 -24.78 11.05 -0.71
C GLU A 63 -23.53 10.28 -1.13
N ARG A 64 -22.34 10.73 -0.71
CA ARG A 64 -21.07 10.02 -0.99
C ARG A 64 -21.00 8.67 -0.30
N ALA A 65 -21.53 8.54 0.93
CA ALA A 65 -21.58 7.27 1.63
C ALA A 65 -22.51 6.28 0.93
N GLU A 66 -23.68 6.75 0.48
CA GLU A 66 -24.68 5.93 -0.22
C GLU A 66 -24.18 5.51 -1.62
N GLU A 67 -23.53 6.40 -2.36
CA GLU A 67 -22.92 6.07 -3.64
C GLU A 67 -21.81 5.02 -3.50
N LYS A 68 -20.94 5.17 -2.48
CA LYS A 68 -19.91 4.15 -2.17
C LYS A 68 -20.54 2.80 -1.86
N ALA A 69 -21.61 2.76 -1.06
CA ALA A 69 -22.32 1.51 -0.74
C ALA A 69 -22.88 0.85 -2.00
N ARG A 70 -23.53 1.63 -2.89
CA ARG A 70 -24.04 1.12 -4.19
C ARG A 70 -22.92 0.58 -5.09
N ASN A 71 -21.77 1.25 -5.13
CA ASN A 71 -20.65 0.82 -5.96
C ASN A 71 -19.98 -0.45 -5.43
N VAL A 72 -19.83 -0.59 -4.10
CA VAL A 72 -19.34 -1.82 -3.47
C VAL A 72 -20.30 -2.98 -3.74
N GLN A 73 -21.61 -2.76 -3.66
CA GLN A 73 -22.60 -3.80 -3.95
C GLN A 73 -22.56 -4.26 -5.41
N ARG A 74 -22.51 -3.32 -6.37
CA ARG A 74 -22.34 -3.66 -7.79
C ARG A 74 -21.01 -4.37 -8.09
N ALA A 75 -19.94 -4.04 -7.38
CA ALA A 75 -18.67 -4.74 -7.51
C ALA A 75 -18.79 -6.21 -7.05
N ARG A 76 -19.43 -6.44 -5.90
CA ARG A 76 -19.68 -7.80 -5.38
C ARG A 76 -20.58 -8.62 -6.30
N GLU A 77 -21.64 -8.02 -6.84
CA GLU A 77 -22.52 -8.70 -7.82
C GLU A 77 -21.76 -9.10 -9.08
N ARG A 78 -20.87 -8.23 -9.60
CA ARG A 78 -20.02 -8.55 -10.75
C ARG A 78 -18.99 -9.64 -10.46
N GLU A 79 -18.52 -9.74 -9.23
CA GLU A 79 -17.62 -10.82 -8.81
C GLU A 79 -18.37 -12.15 -8.70
N GLN A 80 -19.57 -12.13 -8.11
CA GLN A 80 -20.42 -13.31 -7.99
C GLN A 80 -20.86 -13.84 -9.36
N ALA A 81 -21.32 -12.96 -10.26
CA ALA A 81 -21.70 -13.34 -11.61
C ALA A 81 -20.53 -13.97 -12.38
N ARG A 82 -19.32 -13.40 -12.27
CA ARG A 82 -18.11 -13.98 -12.88
C ARG A 82 -17.72 -15.32 -12.26
N ALA A 83 -17.90 -15.49 -10.95
CA ALA A 83 -17.63 -16.76 -10.28
C ALA A 83 -18.64 -17.84 -10.70
N GLU A 84 -19.91 -17.48 -10.89
CA GLU A 84 -20.97 -18.37 -11.34
C GLU A 84 -20.79 -18.78 -12.80
N GLU A 85 -20.56 -17.83 -13.71
CA GLU A 85 -20.22 -18.09 -15.11
C GLU A 85 -19.02 -19.05 -15.22
N LYS A 86 -17.99 -18.82 -14.40
CA LYS A 86 -16.83 -19.70 -14.32
C LYS A 86 -17.19 -21.11 -13.83
N ARG A 87 -18.09 -21.25 -12.86
CA ARG A 87 -18.58 -22.56 -12.37
C ARG A 87 -19.39 -23.30 -13.44
N GLU A 88 -20.26 -22.60 -14.17
CA GLU A 88 -21.06 -23.20 -15.25
C GLU A 88 -20.18 -23.64 -16.42
N ALA A 89 -19.20 -22.83 -16.83
CA ALA A 89 -18.21 -23.19 -17.84
C ALA A 89 -17.38 -24.41 -17.42
N MET A 90 -17.08 -24.57 -16.12
CA MET A 90 -16.43 -25.77 -15.57
C MET A 90 -17.32 -27.00 -15.63
N ALA A 91 -18.59 -26.88 -15.26
CA ALA A 91 -19.53 -28.00 -15.22
C ALA A 91 -19.81 -28.58 -16.61
N ASN A 92 -19.80 -27.73 -17.64
CA ASN A 92 -20.18 -28.10 -19.00
C ASN A 92 -18.99 -28.44 -19.92
N ASN A 93 -17.74 -28.40 -19.44
CA ASN A 93 -16.59 -28.71 -20.29
C ASN A 93 -16.36 -30.23 -20.42
N PRO A 94 -16.51 -30.82 -21.63
CA PRO A 94 -16.36 -32.26 -21.85
C PRO A 94 -14.94 -32.78 -21.56
N ARG A 95 -13.92 -31.92 -21.54
CA ARG A 95 -12.53 -32.29 -21.19
C ARG A 95 -12.27 -32.44 -19.69
N CYS A 96 -13.19 -32.00 -18.83
CA CYS A 96 -13.06 -32.11 -17.37
C CYS A 96 -13.86 -33.25 -16.74
N LYS A 97 -14.48 -34.11 -17.55
CA LYS A 97 -15.20 -35.28 -17.06
C LYS A 97 -14.20 -36.32 -16.50
N GLY A 98 -14.04 -36.36 -15.18
CA GLY A 98 -13.21 -37.35 -14.47
C GLY A 98 -11.77 -36.94 -14.15
N LYS A 99 -11.41 -35.64 -14.21
CA LYS A 99 -10.11 -35.12 -13.74
C LYS A 99 -10.34 -33.90 -12.84
N ASP A 100 -9.97 -34.03 -11.58
CA ASP A 100 -10.46 -33.25 -10.45
C ASP A 100 -9.61 -32.01 -10.15
N GLU A 101 -8.29 -32.11 -10.06
CA GLU A 101 -7.46 -30.96 -9.63
C GLU A 101 -6.79 -30.21 -10.80
N ASN A 102 -6.23 -30.93 -11.77
CA ASN A 102 -5.57 -30.29 -12.93
C ASN A 102 -6.56 -29.60 -13.89
N CYS A 103 -7.82 -30.07 -13.95
CA CYS A 103 -8.82 -29.48 -14.86
C CYS A 103 -9.43 -28.18 -14.31
N ARG A 104 -9.57 -28.05 -12.98
CA ARG A 104 -10.01 -26.79 -12.34
C ARG A 104 -9.07 -25.62 -12.66
N HIS A 105 -7.77 -25.88 -12.67
CA HIS A 105 -6.77 -24.85 -12.90
C HIS A 105 -6.52 -24.59 -14.40
N TYR A 106 -6.66 -25.61 -15.25
CA TYR A 106 -6.73 -25.45 -16.71
C TYR A 106 -7.86 -24.48 -17.09
N LEU A 107 -9.08 -24.70 -16.60
CA LEU A 107 -10.21 -23.83 -16.94
C LEU A 107 -10.15 -22.43 -16.33
N GLU A 108 -9.47 -22.24 -15.21
CA GLU A 108 -9.28 -20.92 -14.61
C GLU A 108 -8.58 -19.92 -15.55
N TYR A 109 -7.76 -20.41 -16.48
CA TYR A 109 -7.06 -19.59 -17.48
C TYR A 109 -7.52 -19.83 -18.92
N HIS A 110 -8.11 -20.99 -19.23
CA HIS A 110 -8.54 -21.36 -20.59
C HIS A 110 -9.98 -20.96 -20.95
N VAL A 111 -10.81 -20.50 -19.99
CA VAL A 111 -12.19 -20.04 -20.27
C VAL A 111 -12.24 -18.75 -21.11
N THR A 112 -11.12 -18.04 -21.30
CA THR A 112 -11.08 -16.84 -22.15
C THR A 112 -11.06 -17.13 -23.65
N CYS A 113 -10.90 -18.39 -24.09
CA CYS A 113 -10.81 -18.70 -25.51
C CYS A 113 -11.75 -19.83 -25.92
N SER A 114 -13.00 -19.47 -26.20
CA SER A 114 -14.03 -20.39 -26.71
C SER A 114 -13.76 -20.91 -28.13
N ASN A 115 -12.88 -20.26 -28.91
CA ASN A 115 -12.55 -20.61 -30.30
C ASN A 115 -11.06 -20.93 -30.55
N CYS A 116 -10.29 -21.28 -29.51
CA CYS A 116 -8.88 -21.58 -29.69
C CYS A 116 -8.67 -22.90 -30.45
N THR A 117 -7.71 -22.89 -31.38
CA THR A 117 -7.25 -24.11 -32.05
C THR A 117 -6.47 -24.99 -31.09
N LYS A 118 -6.19 -26.24 -31.49
CA LYS A 118 -5.36 -27.15 -30.70
C LYS A 118 -3.96 -26.54 -30.43
N ASP A 119 -3.39 -25.87 -31.42
CA ASP A 119 -2.06 -25.27 -31.32
C ASP A 119 -2.04 -24.10 -30.31
N ASP A 120 -3.11 -23.29 -30.27
CA ASP A 120 -3.27 -22.22 -29.28
C ASP A 120 -3.31 -22.77 -27.85
N LEU A 121 -3.99 -23.90 -27.65
CA LEU A 121 -4.07 -24.57 -26.35
C LEU A 121 -2.72 -25.16 -25.93
N ASP A 122 -1.97 -25.75 -26.86
CA ASP A 122 -0.64 -26.32 -26.59
C ASP A 122 0.38 -25.23 -26.22
N VAL A 123 0.30 -24.05 -26.87
CA VAL A 123 1.12 -22.87 -26.53
C VAL A 123 0.81 -22.36 -25.12
N LEU A 124 -0.48 -22.27 -24.77
CA LEU A 124 -0.92 -21.86 -23.43
C LEU A 124 -0.48 -22.86 -22.36
N GLU A 125 -0.63 -24.16 -22.61
CA GLU A 125 -0.17 -25.21 -21.69
C GLU A 125 1.35 -25.16 -21.50
N GLY A 126 2.11 -25.01 -22.60
CA GLY A 126 3.56 -24.83 -22.54
C GLY A 126 3.98 -23.58 -21.77
N GLY A 127 3.26 -22.47 -21.94
CA GLY A 127 3.44 -21.24 -21.17
C GLY A 127 3.20 -21.45 -19.68
N TRP A 128 2.14 -22.17 -19.33
CA TRP A 128 1.82 -22.50 -17.95
C TRP A 128 2.89 -23.38 -17.29
N ARG A 129 3.33 -24.46 -17.95
CA ARG A 129 4.39 -25.34 -17.42
C ARG A 129 5.68 -24.57 -17.15
N ARG A 130 6.05 -23.64 -18.05
CA ARG A 130 7.20 -22.74 -17.86
C ARG A 130 6.99 -21.80 -16.66
N ASN A 131 5.80 -21.22 -16.51
CA ASN A 131 5.49 -20.37 -15.38
C ASN A 131 5.50 -21.15 -14.05
N GLN A 132 4.99 -22.38 -14.02
CA GLN A 132 5.03 -23.24 -12.84
C GLN A 132 6.47 -23.63 -12.49
N ALA A 133 7.28 -24.04 -13.47
CA ALA A 133 8.69 -24.32 -13.27
C ALA A 133 9.43 -23.09 -12.72
N LYS A 134 9.12 -21.91 -13.25
CA LYS A 134 9.67 -20.63 -12.77
C LYS A 134 9.23 -20.33 -11.33
N GLN A 135 7.97 -20.55 -10.96
CA GLN A 135 7.51 -20.39 -9.58
C GLN A 135 8.22 -21.35 -8.62
N GLY A 136 8.36 -22.63 -9.00
CA GLY A 136 9.10 -23.61 -8.20
C GLY A 136 10.59 -23.29 -8.10
N GLN A 137 11.19 -22.68 -9.13
CA GLN A 137 12.56 -22.17 -9.06
C GLN A 137 12.66 -20.97 -8.10
N LEU A 138 11.76 -19.99 -8.20
CA LEU A 138 11.73 -18.84 -7.30
C LEU A 138 11.56 -19.25 -5.83
N GLN A 139 10.72 -20.25 -5.55
CA GLN A 139 10.58 -20.79 -4.19
C GLN A 139 11.89 -21.42 -3.69
N ARG A 140 12.56 -22.22 -4.52
CA ARG A 140 13.86 -22.83 -4.16
C ARG A 140 14.94 -21.77 -3.94
N GLU A 141 15.01 -20.76 -4.80
CA GLU A 141 15.93 -19.63 -4.65
C GLU A 141 15.65 -18.86 -3.34
N GLN A 142 14.39 -18.58 -3.02
CA GLN A 142 14.03 -17.94 -1.75
C GLN A 142 14.41 -18.80 -0.55
N GLN A 143 14.23 -20.12 -0.62
CA GLN A 143 14.60 -21.02 0.47
C GLN A 143 16.11 -21.09 0.67
N GLN A 144 16.88 -21.23 -0.41
CA GLN A 144 18.35 -21.17 -0.35
C GLN A 144 18.84 -19.83 0.24
N LYS A 145 18.19 -18.72 -0.11
CA LYS A 145 18.51 -17.40 0.46
C LYS A 145 18.20 -17.32 1.94
N LYS A 146 17.06 -17.85 2.40
CA LYS A 146 16.73 -17.91 3.83
C LYS A 146 17.75 -18.75 4.60
N GLU A 147 18.17 -19.88 4.05
CA GLU A 147 19.18 -20.75 4.66
C GLU A 147 20.57 -20.11 4.69
N LEU A 148 20.98 -19.42 3.61
CA LEU A 148 22.21 -18.63 3.59
C LEU A 148 22.18 -17.54 4.66
N TRP A 149 21.09 -16.78 4.73
CA TRP A 149 20.94 -15.69 5.68
C TRP A 149 20.95 -16.21 7.12
N ALA A 150 20.22 -17.29 7.41
CA ALA A 150 20.21 -17.91 8.73
C ALA A 150 21.62 -18.37 9.17
N ARG A 151 22.39 -19.00 8.27
CA ARG A 151 23.77 -19.40 8.53
C ARG A 151 24.67 -18.19 8.78
N MET A 152 24.55 -17.15 7.96
CA MET A 152 25.35 -15.93 8.13
C MET A 152 25.01 -15.18 9.41
N SER A 153 23.73 -15.01 9.74
CA SER A 153 23.31 -14.35 10.98
C SER A 153 23.74 -15.12 12.22
N ALA A 154 23.87 -16.45 12.14
CA ALA A 154 24.40 -17.25 13.24
C ALA A 154 25.90 -16.99 13.51
N ILE A 155 26.68 -16.70 12.47
CA ILE A 155 28.12 -16.40 12.58
C ILE A 155 28.36 -14.90 12.85
N CYS A 156 27.62 -14.04 12.16
CA CYS A 156 27.75 -12.58 12.19
C CYS A 156 26.36 -11.91 12.32
N PRO A 157 25.80 -11.80 13.53
CA PRO A 157 24.55 -11.07 13.79
C PRO A 157 24.60 -9.59 13.35
N GLU A 158 25.79 -8.98 13.28
CA GLU A 158 25.98 -7.60 12.85
C GLU A 158 25.70 -7.41 11.36
N VAL A 159 25.61 -8.48 10.56
CA VAL A 159 25.30 -8.38 9.13
C VAL A 159 23.98 -7.65 8.86
N SER A 160 23.02 -7.77 9.78
CA SER A 160 21.72 -7.08 9.73
C SER A 160 21.66 -5.82 10.60
N ASN A 161 22.74 -5.41 11.26
CA ASN A 161 22.72 -4.23 12.13
C ASN A 161 22.89 -2.95 11.30
N GLU A 162 21.79 -2.26 11.06
CA GLU A 162 21.77 -1.02 10.28
C GLU A 162 22.50 0.16 10.93
N ASN A 163 22.79 0.09 12.24
CA ASN A 163 23.55 1.12 12.95
C ASN A 163 25.07 1.06 12.67
N ILE A 164 25.53 0.03 11.97
CA ILE A 164 26.94 -0.17 11.60
C ILE A 164 27.07 0.03 10.10
N ASN A 165 28.08 0.79 9.65
CA ASN A 165 28.29 1.03 8.23
C ASN A 165 28.56 -0.29 7.50
N ALA A 166 28.08 -0.43 6.26
CA ALA A 166 28.18 -1.70 5.53
C ALA A 166 29.63 -2.21 5.40
N GLY A 167 30.59 -1.32 5.15
CA GLY A 167 32.01 -1.68 5.09
C GLY A 167 32.57 -2.19 6.42
N GLU A 168 32.14 -1.60 7.54
CA GLU A 168 32.53 -2.08 8.89
C GLU A 168 31.92 -3.46 9.16
N ARG A 169 30.65 -3.67 8.80
CA ARG A 169 30.00 -4.98 8.90
C ARG A 169 30.76 -6.06 8.14
N PHE A 170 31.25 -5.77 6.94
CA PHE A 170 32.02 -6.74 6.14
C PHE A 170 33.28 -7.20 6.87
N VAL A 171 34.04 -6.26 7.45
CA VAL A 171 35.24 -6.59 8.21
C VAL A 171 34.90 -7.36 9.49
N ILE A 172 33.83 -6.96 10.21
CA ILE A 172 33.36 -7.67 11.41
C ILE A 172 32.99 -9.11 11.08
N CYS A 173 32.17 -9.33 10.05
CA CYS A 173 31.74 -10.67 9.65
C CYS A 173 32.91 -11.52 9.16
N ARG A 174 33.84 -10.95 8.41
CA ARG A 174 35.08 -11.62 8.01
C ARG A 174 35.92 -12.05 9.22
N ASN A 175 36.10 -11.16 10.19
CA ASN A 175 36.87 -11.48 11.40
C ASN A 175 36.22 -12.61 12.22
N ARG A 176 34.92 -12.86 12.03
CA ARG A 176 34.18 -13.99 12.63
C ARG A 176 34.18 -15.26 11.78
N GLY A 177 34.88 -15.27 10.65
CA GLY A 177 35.05 -16.45 9.81
C GLY A 177 33.94 -16.67 8.79
N VAL A 178 33.11 -15.66 8.51
CA VAL A 178 32.21 -15.73 7.34
C VAL A 178 33.08 -15.85 6.08
N ALA A 179 32.65 -16.66 5.12
CA ALA A 179 33.36 -16.80 3.84
C ALA A 179 33.06 -15.61 2.92
N GLU A 180 34.00 -15.27 2.03
CA GLU A 180 33.81 -14.20 1.04
C GLU A 180 32.57 -14.44 0.17
N SER A 181 32.41 -15.68 -0.31
CA SER A 181 31.30 -16.09 -1.17
C SER A 181 29.94 -15.88 -0.52
N ASP A 182 29.83 -16.15 0.79
CA ASP A 182 28.57 -16.02 1.52
C ASP A 182 28.20 -14.54 1.71
N LEU A 183 29.20 -13.72 2.05
CA LEU A 183 29.04 -12.26 2.14
C LEU A 183 28.64 -11.66 0.79
N VAL A 184 29.28 -12.06 -0.31
CA VAL A 184 28.92 -11.60 -1.66
C VAL A 184 27.49 -12.01 -2.03
N ALA A 185 27.12 -13.27 -1.80
CA ALA A 185 25.80 -13.80 -2.13
C ALA A 185 24.66 -13.10 -1.36
N SER A 186 24.94 -12.60 -0.16
CA SER A 186 23.96 -11.84 0.64
C SER A 186 23.56 -10.49 0.04
N TYR A 187 24.38 -9.93 -0.85
CA TYR A 187 24.09 -8.65 -1.51
C TYR A 187 23.62 -8.81 -2.96
N ASP A 188 23.21 -10.01 -3.36
CA ASP A 188 22.74 -10.28 -4.72
C ASP A 188 21.45 -9.55 -5.11
N GLN A 189 20.67 -9.07 -4.12
CA GLN A 189 19.42 -8.31 -4.32
C GLN A 189 19.60 -6.80 -4.23
N ALA A 190 20.80 -6.30 -3.92
CA ALA A 190 21.04 -4.87 -3.96
C ALA A 190 20.83 -4.36 -5.39
N PRO A 191 20.33 -3.12 -5.58
CA PRO A 191 20.31 -2.51 -6.92
C PRO A 191 21.69 -2.63 -7.58
N MET A 192 21.75 -2.98 -8.87
CA MET A 192 23.00 -3.29 -9.60
C MET A 192 24.14 -2.27 -9.36
N ALA A 193 23.81 -0.98 -9.34
CA ALA A 193 24.78 0.09 -9.09
C ALA A 193 25.42 0.02 -7.69
N ILE A 194 24.64 -0.38 -6.69
CA ILE A 194 25.11 -0.56 -5.30
C ILE A 194 25.83 -1.91 -5.18
N GLN A 195 25.29 -2.96 -5.81
CA GLN A 195 25.86 -4.31 -5.75
C GLN A 195 27.34 -4.33 -6.18
N ALA A 196 27.69 -3.68 -7.29
CA ALA A 196 29.07 -3.61 -7.77
C ALA A 196 30.03 -2.99 -6.74
N VAL A 197 29.57 -1.92 -6.06
CA VAL A 197 30.34 -1.26 -5.00
C VAL A 197 30.54 -2.20 -3.82
N LEU A 198 29.47 -2.82 -3.32
CA LEU A 198 29.53 -3.71 -2.16
C LEU A 198 30.41 -4.95 -2.42
N ILE A 199 30.25 -5.60 -3.58
CA ILE A 199 31.06 -6.75 -3.97
C ILE A 199 32.54 -6.35 -4.06
N LYS A 200 32.85 -5.20 -4.67
CA LYS A 200 34.22 -4.73 -4.77
C LYS A 200 34.83 -4.44 -3.41
N THR A 201 34.08 -3.84 -2.49
CA THR A 201 34.50 -3.59 -1.11
C THR A 201 34.81 -4.91 -0.39
N ILE A 202 33.92 -5.92 -0.49
CA ILE A 202 34.14 -7.25 0.10
C ILE A 202 35.42 -7.87 -0.45
N GLN A 203 35.59 -7.92 -1.78
CA GLN A 203 36.78 -8.47 -2.42
C GLN A 203 38.07 -7.83 -1.93
N ILE A 204 38.09 -6.49 -1.81
CA ILE A 204 39.26 -5.77 -1.31
C ILE A 204 39.55 -6.15 0.15
N ILE A 205 38.52 -6.20 1.01
CA ILE A 205 38.66 -6.56 2.42
C ILE A 205 39.27 -7.97 2.57
N TYR A 206 38.83 -8.93 1.74
CA TYR A 206 39.36 -10.30 1.77
C TYR A 206 40.75 -10.40 1.17
N ALA A 207 40.98 -9.83 -0.01
CA ALA A 207 42.26 -9.88 -0.71
C ALA A 207 43.42 -9.27 0.10
N TYR A 208 43.17 -8.15 0.79
CA TYR A 208 44.20 -7.45 1.58
C TYR A 208 44.20 -7.80 3.06
N ASN A 209 43.44 -8.83 3.44
CA ASN A 209 43.30 -9.27 4.82
C ASN A 209 42.97 -8.14 5.82
N VAL A 210 42.07 -7.23 5.45
CA VAL A 210 41.68 -6.08 6.30
C VAL A 210 40.96 -6.57 7.55
N ARG A 211 41.49 -6.22 8.74
CA ARG A 211 40.93 -6.61 10.05
C ARG A 211 40.34 -5.48 10.88
N ASN A 212 40.69 -4.22 10.60
CA ASN A 212 40.15 -3.08 11.32
C ASN A 212 38.78 -2.68 10.74
N PRO A 213 37.68 -2.74 11.52
CA PRO A 213 36.36 -2.38 11.03
C PRO A 213 36.30 -0.98 10.39
N LYS A 214 36.97 0.02 10.99
CA LYS A 214 36.98 1.40 10.47
C LYS A 214 37.54 1.50 9.04
N LYS A 215 38.59 0.73 8.74
CA LYS A 215 39.14 0.64 7.37
C LYS A 215 38.11 0.09 6.38
N GLY A 216 37.20 -0.78 6.82
CA GLY A 216 36.10 -1.27 6.01
C GLY A 216 35.22 -0.15 5.47
N ASN A 217 34.89 0.85 6.30
CA ASN A 217 34.12 2.02 5.87
C ASN A 217 34.89 2.88 4.87
N GLU A 218 36.18 3.10 5.11
CA GLU A 218 37.05 3.87 4.21
C GLU A 218 37.15 3.22 2.82
N ILE A 219 37.29 1.88 2.78
CA ILE A 219 37.27 1.10 1.53
C ILE A 219 35.93 1.21 0.82
N LEU A 220 34.81 1.18 1.56
CA LEU A 220 33.48 1.34 0.98
C LEU A 220 33.31 2.72 0.33
N ILE A 221 33.68 3.79 1.05
CA ILE A 221 33.64 5.16 0.55
C ILE A 221 34.53 5.30 -0.69
N TRP A 222 35.74 4.75 -0.63
CA TRP A 222 36.66 4.74 -1.77
C TRP A 222 36.06 4.01 -2.97
N ALA A 223 35.58 2.77 -2.81
CA ALA A 223 34.98 1.98 -3.90
C ALA A 223 33.78 2.68 -4.53
N HIS A 224 32.95 3.32 -3.72
CA HIS A 224 31.81 4.10 -4.18
C HIS A 224 32.24 5.33 -4.99
N ASN A 225 33.27 6.06 -4.55
CA ASN A 225 33.85 7.18 -5.29
C ASN A 225 34.51 6.73 -6.60
N CYS A 226 35.18 5.57 -6.59
CA CYS A 226 35.73 4.94 -7.79
C CYS A 226 34.64 4.63 -8.82
N ALA A 227 33.50 4.07 -8.38
CA ALA A 227 32.37 3.77 -9.27
C ALA A 227 31.77 5.02 -9.94
N ARG A 228 32.06 6.21 -9.40
CA ARG A 228 31.67 7.52 -9.96
C ARG A 228 32.79 8.24 -10.71
N GLY A 229 33.95 7.61 -10.89
CA GLY A 229 35.09 8.18 -11.60
C GLY A 229 35.93 9.20 -10.81
N VAL A 230 35.73 9.31 -9.49
CA VAL A 230 36.41 10.28 -8.61
C VAL A 230 37.27 9.59 -7.54
N CYS A 231 37.96 8.52 -7.93
CA CYS A 231 38.79 7.76 -7.02
C CYS A 231 39.98 8.58 -6.50
N GLY A 232 40.02 8.82 -5.19
CA GLY A 232 41.21 9.32 -4.49
C GLY A 232 42.25 8.23 -4.24
N PRO A 233 43.30 8.51 -3.44
CA PRO A 233 44.28 7.50 -3.06
C PRO A 233 43.62 6.30 -2.36
N SER A 234 44.19 5.11 -2.57
CA SER A 234 43.68 3.87 -1.97
C SER A 234 43.80 3.91 -0.44
N PRO A 235 42.78 3.45 0.32
CA PRO A 235 42.82 3.42 1.79
C PRO A 235 43.54 2.19 2.39
N LEU A 236 44.17 1.36 1.56
CA LEU A 236 44.81 0.11 1.95
C LEU A 236 46.19 0.33 2.57
#